data_AF-A0AAW7AUT0-F1
#
_entry.id   AF-A0AAW7AUT0-F1
#
_cell.length_a   1.000
_cell.length_b   1.000
_cell.length_c   1.000
_cell.angle_alpha   90.00
_cell.angle_beta   90.00
_cell.angle_gamma   90.00
#
_symmetry.space_group_name_H-M   'P 1'
#
loop_
_entity.id
_entity.type
_entity.pdbx_description
1 polymer ?
#
loop_
_entity_poly.entity_id
_entity_poly.type
_entity_poly.pdbx_seq_one_letter_code
_entity_poly.pdbx_strand_id
1 'polypeptide(L)' 'MAATTKHAADAWDRTLDAADALSRLIGKSGIPIREEDLEELTIFLAANGQWIRHLFKDLKRTYPWE' A
#
# COMPACT_ATOMS: atom_id res chain seq x y z
N MET A 1 14.98 21.52 -13.53
CA MET A 1 13.64 20.99 -13.91
C MET A 1 13.64 19.48 -14.11
N ALA A 2 14.64 18.85 -14.77
CA ALA A 2 14.68 17.39 -14.96
C ALA A 2 14.90 16.55 -13.67
N ALA A 3 15.57 17.09 -12.65
CA ALA A 3 15.78 16.37 -11.38
C ALA A 3 14.48 16.23 -10.57
N THR A 4 13.60 17.24 -10.63
CA THR A 4 12.31 17.25 -9.93
C THR A 4 11.33 16.25 -10.56
N THR A 5 11.36 16.09 -11.88
CA THR A 5 10.53 15.11 -12.59
C THR A 5 11.03 13.68 -12.37
N LYS A 6 12.35 13.47 -12.35
CA LYS A 6 12.94 12.16 -12.03
C LYS A 6 12.61 11.72 -10.59
N HIS A 7 12.76 12.60 -9.61
CA HIS A 7 12.44 12.29 -8.22
C HIS A 7 10.95 11.97 -8.02
N ALA A 8 10.06 12.67 -8.73
CA ALA A 8 8.63 12.37 -8.71
C ALA A 8 8.32 10.99 -9.33
N ALA A 9 8.98 10.64 -10.43
CA ALA A 9 8.88 9.32 -11.04
C ALA A 9 9.39 8.21 -10.10
N ASP A 10 10.57 8.38 -9.50
CA ASP A 10 11.14 7.41 -8.55
C ASP A 10 10.22 7.19 -7.33
N ALA A 11 9.53 8.24 -6.86
CA ALA A 11 8.56 8.14 -5.77
C ALA A 11 7.27 7.42 -6.19
N TRP A 12 6.85 7.62 -7.43
CA TRP A 12 5.70 6.92 -8.01
C TRP A 12 5.99 5.43 -8.23
N ASP A 13 7.18 5.08 -8.74
CA ASP A 13 7.60 3.69 -8.91
C ASP A 13 7.56 2.92 -7.58
N ARG A 14 8.08 3.53 -6.51
CA ARG A 14 7.99 2.95 -5.14
C ARG A 14 6.57 2.78 -4.65
N THR A 15 5.66 3.65 -5.08
CA THR A 15 4.23 3.56 -4.73
C THR A 15 3.60 2.36 -5.42
N LEU A 16 3.90 2.14 -6.70
CA LEU A 16 3.43 0.97 -7.45
C LEU A 16 4.01 -0.33 -6.90
N ASP A 17 5.29 -0.36 -6.54
CA ASP A 17 5.91 -1.53 -5.89
C ASP A 17 5.21 -1.89 -4.58
N ALA A 18 4.87 -0.88 -3.77
CA ALA A 18 4.13 -1.07 -2.53
C ALA A 18 2.68 -1.53 -2.78
N ALA A 19 2.03 -1.02 -3.82
CA ALA A 19 0.68 -1.44 -4.22
C ALA A 19 0.65 -2.92 -4.65
N ASP A 20 1.61 -3.38 -5.47
CA ASP A 20 1.73 -4.81 -5.84
C ASP A 20 1.93 -5.70 -4.61
N ALA A 21 2.81 -5.29 -3.69
CA ALA A 21 3.02 -6.03 -2.45
C ALA A 21 1.74 -6.14 -1.60
N LEU A 22 0.97 -5.04 -1.49
CA LEU A 22 -0.31 -5.02 -0.76
C LEU A 22 -1.37 -5.88 -1.45
N SER A 23 -1.46 -5.83 -2.79
CA SER A 23 -2.40 -6.65 -3.57
C SER A 23 -2.18 -8.14 -3.31
N ARG A 24 -0.91 -8.59 -3.36
CA ARG A 24 -0.53 -9.98 -3.05
C ARG A 24 -0.81 -10.38 -1.61
N LEU A 25 -0.70 -9.45 -0.66
CA LEU A 25 -1.00 -9.72 0.75
C LEU A 25 -2.52 -9.86 0.96
N ILE A 26 -3.29 -8.89 0.47
CA ILE A 26 -4.75 -8.85 0.64
C ILE A 26 -5.40 -10.00 -0.13
N GLY A 27 -4.90 -10.36 -1.32
CA GLY A 27 -5.39 -11.51 -2.08
C GLY A 27 -5.29 -12.85 -1.33
N LYS A 28 -4.42 -12.96 -0.32
CA LYS A 28 -4.32 -14.17 0.54
C LYS A 28 -5.39 -14.22 1.64
N SER A 29 -6.13 -13.14 1.87
CA SER A 29 -7.13 -13.07 2.94
C SER A 29 -8.38 -13.93 2.68
N GLY A 30 -8.58 -14.38 1.44
CA GLY A 30 -9.80 -15.09 1.03
C GLY A 30 -11.04 -14.18 0.92
N ILE A 31 -10.89 -12.87 1.12
CA ILE A 31 -11.96 -11.90 0.91
C ILE A 31 -12.19 -11.77 -0.60
N PRO A 32 -13.42 -12.00 -1.11
CA PRO A 32 -13.72 -11.80 -2.52
C PRO A 32 -13.75 -10.30 -2.83
N ILE A 33 -12.72 -9.81 -3.52
CA ILE A 33 -12.58 -8.43 -3.98
C ILE A 33 -12.35 -8.48 -5.49
N ARG A 34 -13.00 -7.60 -6.26
CA ARG A 34 -12.74 -7.49 -7.70
C ARG A 34 -11.33 -6.97 -7.92
N GLU A 35 -10.70 -7.37 -9.03
CA GLU A 35 -9.33 -6.96 -9.35
C GLU A 35 -9.19 -5.43 -9.45
N GLU A 36 -10.14 -4.77 -10.11
CA GLU A 36 -10.22 -3.30 -10.21
C GLU A 36 -10.30 -2.61 -8.84
N ASP A 37 -11.14 -3.11 -7.93
CA ASP A 37 -11.31 -2.55 -6.59
C ASP A 37 -10.05 -2.76 -5.73
N LEU A 38 -9.41 -3.93 -5.88
CA LEU A 38 -8.18 -4.26 -5.17
C LEU A 38 -7.01 -3.39 -5.65
N GLU A 39 -6.91 -3.15 -6.96
CA GLU A 39 -5.92 -2.25 -7.54
C GLU A 39 -6.06 -0.82 -7.00
N GLU A 40 -7.27 -0.24 -7.10
CA GLU A 40 -7.52 1.11 -6.59
C GLU A 40 -7.23 1.23 -5.08
N LEU A 41 -7.67 0.25 -4.30
CA LEU A 41 -7.41 0.19 -2.86
C LEU A 41 -5.90 0.17 -2.57
N THR A 42 -5.16 -0.70 -3.25
CA THR A 42 -3.72 -0.88 -2.97
C THR A 42 -2.89 0.32 -3.38
N ILE A 43 -3.25 1.01 -4.47
CA ILE A 43 -2.65 2.30 -4.86
C ILE A 43 -2.96 3.37 -3.81
N PHE A 44 -4.22 3.49 -3.37
CA PHE A 44 -4.59 4.44 -2.33
C PHE A 44 -3.81 4.21 -1.04
N LEU A 45 -3.69 2.95 -0.61
CA LEU A 45 -2.94 2.60 0.59
C LEU A 45 -1.44 2.91 0.42
N ALA A 46 -0.83 2.53 -0.70
CA ALA A 46 0.57 2.79 -0.97
C ALA A 46 0.90 4.30 -0.98
N ALA A 47 0.06 5.11 -1.63
CA ALA A 47 0.22 6.57 -1.68
C ALA A 47 0.12 7.22 -0.28
N ASN A 48 -0.63 6.61 0.64
CA ASN A 48 -0.80 7.05 2.02
C ASN A 48 0.09 6.28 3.01
N GLY A 49 1.12 5.57 2.54
CA GLY A 49 1.91 4.64 3.34
C GLY A 49 2.52 5.25 4.61
N GLN A 50 2.88 6.53 4.61
CA GLN A 50 3.37 7.22 5.82
C GLN A 50 2.29 7.33 6.90
N TRP A 51 1.07 7.69 6.52
CA TRP A 51 -0.05 7.82 7.45
C TRP A 51 -0.48 6.44 7.97
N ILE A 52 -0.53 5.45 7.08
CA ILE A 52 -0.83 4.06 7.45
C ILE A 52 0.21 3.51 8.43
N ARG A 53 1.49 3.74 8.16
CA ARG A 53 2.56 3.36 9.09
C ARG A 53 2.39 4.03 10.45
N HIS A 54 1.94 5.29 10.49
CA HIS A 54 1.64 5.97 11.73
C HIS A 54 0.46 5.33 12.47
N LEU A 55 -0.63 4.99 11.76
CA LEU A 55 -1.76 4.26 12.35
C LEU A 55 -1.34 2.94 13.01
N PHE A 56 -0.46 2.19 12.36
CA PHE A 56 0.02 0.91 12.87
C PHE A 56 1.10 1.03 13.96
N LYS A 57 1.74 2.18 14.10
CA LYS A 57 2.84 2.38 15.07
C LYS A 57 2.40 2.18 16.52
N ASP A 58 1.18 2.59 16.85
CA ASP A 58 0.64 2.52 18.21
C ASP A 58 -0.27 1.30 18.44
N LEU A 59 -0.36 0.40 17.45
CA LEU A 59 -1.18 -0.80 17.54
C LEU A 59 -0.52 -1.82 18.49
N LYS A 60 -0.93 -1.80 19.77
CA LYS A 60 -0.39 -2.67 20.83
C LYS A 60 -0.75 -4.16 20.68
N ARG A 61 -1.62 -4.52 19.74
CA ARG A 61 -2.09 -5.90 19.50
C ARG A 61 -2.17 -6.17 18.00
N THR A 62 -1.43 -7.18 17.54
CA THR A 62 -1.50 -7.67 16.17
C THR A 62 -2.47 -8.85 16.10
N TYR A 63 -3.25 -8.93 15.01
CA TYR A 63 -4.02 -10.12 14.65
C TYR A 63 -3.06 -11.29 14.36
N PRO A 64 -3.42 -12.57 14.64
CA PRO A 64 -4.62 -13.03 15.34
C PRO A 64 -4.46 -12.92 16.85
N TRP A 65 -5.56 -12.62 17.53
CA TRP A 65 -5.65 -12.67 18.99
C TRP A 65 -5.52 -14.13 19.47
N GLU A 66 -4.44 -14.43 20.19
CA GLU A 66 -4.42 -15.45 21.24
C GLU A 66 -4.41 -14.77 22.61
#